data_AF-A0A8S3ALL8-F1
#
_entry.id   AF-A0A8S3ALL8-F1
#
_cell.length_a   1.000
_cell.length_b   1.000
_cell.length_c   1.000
_cell.angle_alpha   90.00
_cell.angle_beta   90.00
_cell.angle_gamma   90.00
#
_symmetry.space_group_name_H-M   'P 1'
#
loop_
_entity.id
_entity.type
_entity.pdbx_description
1 polymer ?
#
loop_
_entity_poly.entity_id
_entity_poly.type
_entity_poly.pdbx_seq_one_letter_code
_entity_poly.pdbx_strand_id
1 'polypeptide(L)' 'MKHLEHARDKVLMGPAKKSKIPDHETNNITAYHEAGHTIVRYFNHDADPLHKVTIVPRGQALGFTAHIP' A
#
# COMPACT_ATOMS: atom_id res chain seq x y z
N MET A 1 19.83 3.12 6.19
CA MET A 1 18.68 2.21 5.94
C MET A 1 17.59 2.80 5.05
N LYS A 2 17.14 4.06 5.23
CA LYS A 2 16.04 4.68 4.46
C LYS A 2 16.12 4.55 2.92
N HIS A 3 17.34 4.64 2.34
CA HIS A 3 17.53 4.47 0.90
C HIS A 3 17.27 3.03 0.43
N LEU A 4 17.63 2.02 1.23
CA LEU A 4 17.40 0.61 0.92
C LEU A 4 15.92 0.26 0.99
N GLU A 5 15.22 0.75 2.02
CA GLU A 5 13.76 0.58 2.13
C GLU A 5 13.04 1.24 0.95
N HIS A 6 13.46 2.43 0.55
CA HIS A 6 12.88 3.12 -0.60
C HIS A 6 13.14 2.36 -1.91
N ALA A 7 14.36 1.84 -2.12
CA ALA A 7 14.69 1.03 -3.27
C ALA A 7 13.83 -0.25 -3.31
N ARG A 8 13.71 -0.96 -2.19
CA ARG A 8 12.84 -2.14 -2.08
C ARG A 8 11.38 -1.80 -2.37
N ASP A 9 10.84 -0.75 -1.75
CA ASP A 9 9.47 -0.28 -2.00
C ASP A 9 9.22 0.01 -3.48
N LYS A 10 10.20 0.62 -4.17
CA LYS A 10 10.11 0.95 -5.58
C LYS A 10 10.13 -0.31 -6.46
N VAL A 11 10.90 -1.33 -6.09
CA VAL A 11 10.96 -2.60 -6.81
C VAL A 11 9.67 -3.42 -6.59
N LEU A 12 9.21 -3.53 -5.35
CA LEU A 12 8.04 -4.36 -5.00
C LEU A 12 6.70 -3.73 -5.39
N MET A 13 6.51 -2.45 -5.08
CA MET A 13 5.21 -1.76 -5.26
C MET A 13 5.20 -0.84 -6.49
N GLY A 14 6.35 -0.62 -7.12
CA GLY A 14 6.51 0.38 -8.18
C GLY A 14 6.75 1.81 -7.65
N PRO A 15 7.01 2.76 -8.58
CA PRO A 15 7.29 4.15 -8.23
C PRO A 15 6.05 4.84 -7.66
N ALA A 16 6.25 5.60 -6.57
CA ALA A 16 5.19 6.41 -5.98
C ALA A 16 4.88 7.64 -6.84
N LYS A 17 3.61 7.83 -7.19
CA LYS A 17 3.11 8.99 -7.92
C LYS A 17 2.60 10.03 -6.93
N LYS A 18 3.47 10.99 -6.57
CA LYS A 18 3.11 12.09 -5.65
C LYS A 18 2.44 13.28 -6.35
N SER A 19 2.50 13.35 -7.68
CA SER A 19 1.99 14.49 -8.45
C SER A 19 0.49 14.44 -8.74
N LYS A 20 -0.12 13.25 -8.73
CA LYS A 20 -1.57 13.08 -8.89
C LYS A 20 -2.18 12.91 -7.51
N ILE A 21 -2.63 14.02 -6.92
CA ILE A 21 -3.36 14.02 -5.65
C ILE A 21 -4.82 13.66 -5.99
N PRO A 22 -5.33 12.49 -5.58
CA PRO A 22 -6.75 12.18 -5.73
C PRO A 22 -7.58 13.16 -4.88
N ASP A 23 -8.81 13.41 -5.28
CA ASP A 23 -9.75 14.17 -4.46
C ASP A 23 -10.02 13.46 -3.12
N HIS A 24 -10.62 14.18 -2.17
CA HIS A 24 -10.85 13.69 -0.81
C HIS A 24 -11.75 12.44 -0.77
N GLU A 25 -12.74 12.36 -1.65
CA GLU A 25 -13.64 11.21 -1.73
C GLU A 25 -12.89 9.98 -2.21
N THR A 26 -12.12 10.10 -3.30
CA THR A 26 -11.27 9.02 -3.81
C THR A 26 -10.26 8.52 -2.77
N ASN A 27 -9.62 9.44 -2.02
CA ASN A 27 -8.68 9.06 -0.96
C ASN A 27 -9.39 8.29 0.17
N ASN A 28 -10.59 8.71 0.57
CA ASN A 28 -11.37 8.00 1.60
C ASN A 28 -11.77 6.60 1.12
N ILE A 29 -12.27 6.46 -0.11
CA ILE A 29 -12.61 5.16 -0.69
C ILE A 29 -11.38 4.25 -0.73
N THR A 30 -10.23 4.78 -1.16
CA THR A 30 -8.96 4.04 -1.20
C THR A 30 -8.53 3.63 0.20
N ALA A 31 -8.66 4.51 1.19
CA ALA A 31 -8.34 4.20 2.58
C ALA A 31 -9.20 3.06 3.13
N TYR A 32 -10.51 3.08 2.89
CA TYR A 32 -11.39 1.98 3.29
C TYR A 32 -11.06 0.68 2.56
N HIS A 33 -10.73 0.73 1.27
CA HIS A 33 -10.34 -0.43 0.48
C HIS A 33 -9.07 -1.10 1.03
N GLU A 34 -7.99 -0.34 1.22
CA GLU A 34 -6.73 -0.86 1.77
C GLU A 34 -6.87 -1.29 3.24
N ALA A 35 -7.70 -0.58 4.02
CA ALA A 35 -8.02 -1.00 5.39
C ALA A 35 -8.73 -2.36 5.42
N GLY A 36 -9.62 -2.63 4.47
CA GLY A 36 -10.26 -3.94 4.31
C GLY A 36 -9.24 -5.06 4.09
N HIS A 37 -8.33 -4.90 3.14
CA HIS A 37 -7.23 -5.85 2.91
C HIS A 37 -6.37 -6.05 4.16
N THR A 38 -6.06 -4.95 4.84
CA THR A 38 -5.24 -4.96 6.06
C THR A 38 -5.92 -5.73 7.19
N ILE A 39 -7.20 -5.46 7.47
CA ILE A 39 -7.94 -6.11 8.54
C ILE A 39 -8.06 -7.61 8.29
N VAL A 40 -8.50 -8.01 7.09
CA VAL A 40 -8.66 -9.42 6.74
C VAL A 40 -7.35 -10.18 6.91
N ARG A 41 -6.24 -9.59 6.49
CA ARG A 41 -4.91 -10.21 6.57
C ARG A 41 -4.34 -10.25 7.98
N TYR A 42 -4.57 -9.19 8.77
CA TYR A 42 -4.10 -9.10 10.15
C TYR A 42 -4.72 -10.16 11.07
N PHE A 43 -6.00 -10.49 10.85
CA PHE A 43 -6.70 -11.49 11.67
C PHE A 43 -6.57 -12.93 11.16
N ASN A 44 -6.07 -13.14 9.94
CA ASN A 44 -5.83 -14.46 9.39
C ASN A 44 -4.41 -14.95 9.73
N HIS A 45 -4.30 -15.96 10.59
CA HIS A 45 -3.02 -16.49 11.05
C HIS A 45 -2.21 -17.20 9.95
N ASP A 46 -2.87 -17.68 8.89
CA ASP A 46 -2.23 -18.37 7.78
C ASP A 46 -1.77 -17.42 6.66
N ALA A 47 -2.07 -16.12 6.78
CA ALA A 47 -1.75 -15.16 5.74
C ALA A 47 -0.35 -14.57 5.95
N ASP A 48 0.36 -14.28 4.85
CA ASP A 48 1.70 -13.69 4.98
C ASP A 48 1.66 -12.35 5.73
N PRO A 49 2.66 -12.07 6.58
CA PRO A 49 2.66 -10.90 7.45
C PRO A 49 2.60 -9.58 6.67
N LEU A 50 1.82 -8.66 7.20
CA LEU A 50 1.72 -7.30 6.69
C LEU A 50 3.05 -6.56 6.89
N HIS A 51 3.48 -5.88 5.83
CA HIS A 51 4.72 -5.13 5.83
C HIS A 51 4.51 -3.62 5.76
N LYS A 52 3.60 -3.16 4.88
CA LYS A 52 3.35 -1.74 4.65
C LYS A 52 2.01 -1.52 4.00
N VAL A 53 1.28 -0.49 4.44
CA VAL A 53 0.00 -0.08 3.86
C VAL A 53 0.10 1.39 3.48
N THR A 54 -0.42 1.76 2.31
CA THR A 54 -0.37 3.13 1.80
C THR A 54 -1.55 3.44 0.90
N ILE A 55 -2.10 4.65 1.02
CA ILE A 55 -3.09 5.21 0.06
C ILE A 55 -2.43 6.10 -1.01
N VAL A 56 -1.10 6.22 -0.98
CA VAL A 56 -0.34 6.92 -2.01
C VAL A 56 -0.32 6.07 -3.28
N PRO A 57 -0.75 6.61 -4.44
CA PRO A 57 -0.76 5.86 -5.68
C PRO A 57 0.63 5.35 -6.08
N ARG A 58 0.70 4.08 -6.51
CA ARG A 58 1.93 3.44 -7.01
C ARG A 58 1.63 2.66 -8.27
N GLY A 59 2.40 2.90 -9.33
CA GLY A 59 2.15 2.25 -10.62
C GLY A 59 0.73 2.53 -11.14
N GLN A 60 -0.05 1.47 -11.32
CA GLN A 60 -1.47 1.51 -11.73
C GLN A 60 -2.45 1.48 -10.54
N ALA A 61 -1.97 1.27 -9.31
CA ALA A 61 -2.79 1.17 -8.11
C ALA A 61 -2.96 2.54 -7.44
N LEU A 62 -4.15 2.78 -6.85
CA LEU A 62 -4.46 3.98 -6.07
C LEU A 62 -3.99 3.87 -4.62
N GLY A 63 -3.95 2.65 -4.07
CA GLY A 63 -3.36 2.30 -2.79
C GLY A 63 -2.54 1.01 -2.91
N PHE A 64 -1.88 0.60 -1.84
CA PHE A 64 -1.13 -0.65 -1.81
C PHE A 64 -1.02 -1.23 -0.39
N THR A 65 -1.38 -2.50 -0.25
CA THR A 65 -1.18 -3.33 0.94
C THR A 65 -0.09 -4.38 0.67
N ALA A 66 1.13 -4.10 1.11
CA ALA A 66 2.28 -4.98 0.92
C ALA A 66 2.40 -6.00 2.05
N HIS A 67 2.63 -7.25 1.66
CA HIS A 67 2.94 -8.39 2.52
C HIS A 67 4.28 -8.98 2.10
N ILE A 68 4.95 -9.66 3.03
CA ILE A 68 6.20 -10.39 2.74
C ILE A 68 5.90 -11.87 2.89
N PRO A 69 6.04 -12.70 1.83
CA PRO A 69 5.95 -14.15 1.95
C PRO A 69 7.08 -14.73 2.81
#